data_AF-A0A7H8NDB4-F1
#
_entry.id   AF-A0A7H8NDB4-F1
#
_cell.length_a   1.000
_cell.length_b   1.000
_cell.length_c   1.000
_cell.angle_alpha   90.00
_cell.angle_beta   90.00
_cell.angle_gamma   90.00
#
_symmetry.space_group_name_H-M   'P 1'
#
loop_
_entity.id
_entity.type
_entity.pdbx_description
1 polymer ?
#
loop_
_entity_poly.entity_id
_entity_poly.type
_entity_poly.pdbx_seq_one_letter_code
_entity_poly.pdbx_strand_id
1 'polypeptide(L)'
;MSFDATPEKMRLFAEDSDDPMPPEVAEFLSKMKVTFSAKSDKPLESSGEKDMTSSQLKISGPGGDVAEYRLVDKTAYYRLDLQQFAKLSGETMPSADELKGQLPKGFEAGEALLTGKWIKVEAADLENLRRDMTDMAKSEGGADAPTEDPTLSPETSKKLLNSIRNAFAGQVTTKEAGRKDGADHVLATVPVRPLATAIVNGLRPIAKELPGGEKELPTEKDLKDVPNNKVTVDFAVKGSELSGATVDLTEFDNKLKKKLAGQGDGKLPMNLSFDEPVDVSAPSDAVKVDVKQLMMGLGSLFTGGLGQDDAAGATDDPFGGDGSLDESFAGLG
;
A
#
# COMPACT_ATOMS: atom_id res chain seq x y z
N MET A 1 10.54 -5.91 6.38
CA MET A 1 9.38 -6.23 7.22
C MET A 1 8.72 -7.50 6.70
N SER A 2 8.35 -8.42 7.58
CA SER A 2 7.58 -9.62 7.25
C SER A 2 6.76 -10.07 8.44
N PHE A 3 5.76 -10.91 8.20
CA PHE A 3 5.08 -11.64 9.26
C PHE A 3 5.69 -13.03 9.41
N ASP A 4 5.79 -13.51 10.64
CA ASP A 4 6.17 -14.90 10.92
C ASP A 4 4.96 -15.63 11.50
N ALA A 5 4.02 -15.94 10.61
CA ALA A 5 2.74 -16.55 10.96
C ALA A 5 2.32 -17.54 9.90
N THR A 6 1.49 -18.51 10.27
CA THR A 6 0.90 -19.44 9.29
C THR A 6 -0.30 -18.78 8.58
N PRO A 7 -0.71 -19.26 7.39
CA PRO A 7 -1.92 -18.78 6.73
C PRO A 7 -3.16 -18.87 7.64
N GLU A 8 -3.26 -19.93 8.44
CA GLU A 8 -4.37 -20.10 9.41
C GLU A 8 -4.40 -18.99 10.46
N LYS A 9 -3.24 -18.59 11.01
CA LYS A 9 -3.15 -17.47 11.95
C LYS A 9 -3.54 -16.15 11.28
N MET A 10 -3.22 -15.95 10.01
CA MET A 10 -3.63 -14.75 9.25
C MET A 10 -5.15 -14.67 9.05
N ARG A 11 -5.80 -15.81 8.79
CA ARG A 11 -7.26 -15.85 8.68
C ARG A 11 -7.94 -15.53 10.00
N LEU A 12 -7.42 -16.06 11.11
CA LEU A 12 -7.93 -15.74 12.46
C LEU A 12 -7.70 -14.27 12.84
N PHE A 13 -6.64 -13.66 12.32
CA PHE A 13 -6.39 -12.22 12.49
C PHE A 13 -7.46 -11.36 11.79
N ALA A 14 -7.91 -11.76 10.59
CA ALA A 14 -8.93 -11.02 9.84
C ALA A 14 -10.37 -11.48 10.10
N GLU A 15 -10.61 -12.50 10.91
CA GLU A 15 -11.94 -13.13 11.09
C GLU A 15 -13.03 -12.16 11.61
N ASP A 16 -12.65 -11.03 12.22
CA ASP A 16 -13.62 -10.01 12.66
C ASP A 16 -14.08 -9.07 11.52
N SER A 17 -13.67 -9.29 10.26
CA SER A 17 -14.24 -8.61 9.08
C SER A 17 -15.49 -9.33 8.57
N ASP A 18 -16.47 -8.57 8.09
CA ASP A 18 -17.71 -9.10 7.51
C ASP A 18 -17.45 -10.02 6.30
N ASP A 19 -16.30 -9.86 5.63
CA ASP A 19 -15.82 -10.74 4.58
C ASP A 19 -14.64 -11.61 5.06
N PRO A 20 -14.76 -12.95 5.08
CA PRO A 20 -13.68 -13.82 5.50
C PRO A 20 -12.50 -13.77 4.52
N MET A 21 -11.29 -13.63 5.05
CA MET A 21 -10.07 -13.60 4.23
C MET A 21 -9.92 -14.86 3.36
N PRO A 22 -9.73 -14.71 2.02
CA PRO A 22 -9.47 -15.82 1.12
C PRO A 22 -8.20 -16.60 1.49
N PRO A 23 -8.15 -17.93 1.28
CA PRO A 23 -6.96 -18.74 1.54
C PRO A 23 -5.69 -18.22 0.85
N GLU A 24 -5.82 -17.71 -0.37
CA GLU A 24 -4.73 -17.20 -1.20
C GLU A 24 -4.14 -15.92 -0.60
N VAL A 25 -5.00 -15.02 -0.11
CA VAL A 25 -4.59 -13.78 0.59
C VAL A 25 -3.88 -14.13 1.89
N ALA A 26 -4.41 -15.10 2.64
CA ALA A 26 -3.81 -15.54 3.89
C ALA A 26 -2.42 -16.17 3.66
N GLU A 27 -2.27 -16.99 2.62
CA GLU A 27 -0.96 -17.53 2.24
C GLU A 27 0.00 -16.41 1.84
N PHE A 28 -0.45 -15.46 1.03
CA PHE A 28 0.36 -14.33 0.63
C PHE A 28 0.87 -13.53 1.83
N LEU A 29 -0.03 -13.08 2.70
CA LEU A 29 0.33 -12.27 3.89
C LEU A 29 1.25 -13.03 4.84
N SER A 30 1.07 -14.36 4.97
CA SER A 30 1.92 -15.22 5.80
C SER A 30 3.38 -15.26 5.36
N LYS A 31 3.65 -15.03 4.07
CA LYS A 31 5.00 -15.03 3.47
C LYS A 31 5.38 -13.67 2.89
N MET A 32 4.58 -12.63 3.14
CA MET A 32 4.78 -11.32 2.55
C MET A 32 6.04 -10.68 3.16
N LYS A 33 6.90 -10.15 2.29
CA LYS A 33 8.05 -9.34 2.67
C LYS A 33 7.97 -7.97 2.00
N VAL A 34 7.98 -6.92 2.81
CA VAL A 34 8.14 -5.54 2.35
C VAL A 34 9.59 -5.12 2.62
N THR A 35 10.30 -4.73 1.57
CA THR A 35 11.70 -4.28 1.63
C THR A 35 11.77 -2.84 1.16
N PHE A 36 12.39 -2.00 1.97
CA PHE A 36 12.72 -0.62 1.62
C PHE A 36 14.23 -0.46 1.65
N SER A 37 14.79 0.16 0.61
CA SER A 37 16.22 0.46 0.51
C SER A 37 16.37 1.88 -0.02
N ALA A 38 17.33 2.62 0.52
CA ALA A 38 17.55 4.00 0.12
C ALA A 38 19.03 4.34 0.26
N LYS A 39 19.57 5.06 -0.73
CA LYS A 39 20.95 5.49 -0.79
C LYS A 39 21.01 7.02 -0.84
N SER A 40 21.83 7.59 0.02
CA SER A 40 22.09 9.03 0.09
C SER A 40 23.59 9.28 0.00
N ASP A 41 23.97 10.42 -0.60
CA ASP A 41 25.36 10.90 -0.62
C ASP A 41 25.82 11.44 0.74
N LYS A 42 24.88 11.66 1.67
CA LYS A 42 25.14 12.11 3.03
C LYS A 42 24.64 11.09 4.06
N PRO A 43 25.15 11.15 5.31
CA PRO A 43 24.51 10.46 6.43
C PRO A 43 23.01 10.83 6.51
N LEU A 44 22.14 9.85 6.76
CA LEU A 44 20.68 10.04 6.75
C LEU A 44 20.22 11.22 7.65
N GLU A 45 20.89 11.40 8.79
CA GLU A 45 20.61 12.49 9.73
C GLU A 45 20.83 13.89 9.15
N SER A 46 21.69 14.00 8.14
CA SER A 46 22.07 15.25 7.46
C SER A 46 21.60 15.30 6.00
N SER A 47 20.83 14.29 5.56
CA SER A 47 20.35 14.17 4.19
C SER A 47 19.00 14.87 4.02
N GLY A 48 18.89 15.70 2.99
CA GLY A 48 17.62 16.19 2.43
C GLY A 48 17.25 15.44 1.15
N GLU A 49 16.11 15.80 0.55
CA GLU A 49 15.58 15.16 -0.67
C GLU A 49 16.53 15.11 -1.85
N LYS A 50 17.32 16.18 -1.99
CA LYS A 50 18.30 16.31 -3.07
C LYS A 50 19.55 15.46 -2.86
N ASP A 51 19.71 14.88 -1.66
CA ASP A 51 20.86 14.05 -1.32
C ASP A 51 20.56 12.55 -1.51
N MET A 52 19.28 12.16 -1.69
CA MET A 52 18.92 10.79 -2.09
C MET A 52 19.30 10.57 -3.54
N THR A 53 20.14 9.57 -3.79
CA THR A 53 20.53 9.17 -5.15
C THR A 53 19.68 8.03 -5.68
N SER A 54 19.18 7.17 -4.80
CA SER A 54 18.24 6.11 -5.18
C SER A 54 17.40 5.61 -4.01
N SER A 55 16.22 5.09 -4.32
CA SER A 55 15.37 4.38 -3.38
C SER A 55 14.63 3.23 -4.05
N GLN A 56 14.27 2.22 -3.27
CA GLN A 56 13.53 1.05 -3.72
C GLN A 56 12.50 0.68 -2.67
N LEU A 57 11.29 0.37 -3.12
CA LEU A 57 10.27 -0.31 -2.35
C LEU A 57 9.91 -1.59 -3.09
N LYS A 58 9.93 -2.73 -2.40
CA LYS A 58 9.64 -4.04 -2.97
C LYS A 58 8.68 -4.81 -2.08
N ILE A 59 7.65 -5.38 -2.69
CA ILE A 59 6.68 -6.25 -2.04
C ILE A 59 6.82 -7.63 -2.67
N SER A 60 7.22 -8.60 -1.87
CA SER A 60 7.40 -9.99 -2.29
C SER A 60 6.43 -10.90 -1.55
N GLY A 61 5.98 -11.96 -2.21
CA GLY A 61 5.15 -13.02 -1.65
C GLY A 61 5.71 -14.41 -1.94
N PRO A 62 4.89 -15.47 -1.83
CA PRO A 62 5.30 -16.85 -2.02
C PRO A 62 5.92 -17.14 -3.40
N GLY A 63 5.48 -16.42 -4.44
CA GLY A 63 5.90 -16.61 -5.83
C GLY A 63 7.01 -15.68 -6.32
N GLY A 64 7.56 -14.82 -5.45
CA GLY A 64 8.55 -13.80 -5.82
C GLY A 64 8.03 -12.37 -5.61
N ASP A 65 8.64 -11.38 -6.27
CA ASP A 65 8.20 -9.98 -6.09
C ASP A 65 6.96 -9.68 -6.91
N VAL A 66 5.92 -9.21 -6.22
CA VAL A 66 4.62 -8.84 -6.77
C VAL A 66 4.63 -7.40 -7.26
N ALA A 67 5.24 -6.51 -6.49
CA ALA A 67 5.35 -5.10 -6.86
C ALA A 67 6.73 -4.57 -6.51
N GLU A 68 7.29 -3.75 -7.38
CA GLU A 68 8.55 -3.10 -7.14
C GLU A 68 8.54 -1.69 -7.70
N TYR A 69 8.99 -0.75 -6.88
CA TYR A 69 9.21 0.64 -7.23
C TYR A 69 10.69 0.94 -7.01
N ARG A 70 11.30 1.64 -7.97
CA ARG A 70 12.64 2.22 -7.81
C ARG A 70 12.64 3.67 -8.25
N LEU A 71 13.29 4.52 -7.46
CA LEU A 71 13.72 5.83 -7.90
C LEU A 71 15.23 5.76 -8.08
N VAL A 72 15.72 6.07 -9.28
CA VAL A 72 17.16 6.18 -9.54
C VAL A 72 17.38 7.53 -10.21
N ASP A 73 18.18 8.37 -9.55
CA ASP A 73 18.34 9.78 -9.87
C ASP A 73 16.98 10.52 -9.88
N LYS A 74 16.41 10.73 -11.08
CA LYS A 74 15.13 11.42 -11.31
C LYS A 74 14.16 10.61 -12.16
N THR A 75 14.40 9.31 -12.26
CA THR A 75 13.54 8.41 -13.04
C THR A 75 12.90 7.40 -12.11
N ALA A 76 11.58 7.34 -12.16
CA ALA A 76 10.79 6.36 -11.44
C ALA A 76 10.62 5.12 -12.31
N TYR A 77 10.80 3.95 -11.71
CA TYR A 77 10.64 2.65 -12.35
C TYR A 77 9.62 1.86 -11.56
N TYR A 78 8.69 1.23 -12.27
CA TYR A 78 7.65 0.40 -11.68
C TYR A 78 7.65 -0.97 -12.33
N ARG A 79 7.44 -2.00 -11.51
CA ARG A 79 7.15 -3.37 -11.93
C ARG A 79 5.96 -3.86 -11.13
N LEU A 80 5.00 -4.44 -11.82
CA LEU A 80 3.85 -5.09 -11.20
C LEU A 80 3.61 -6.43 -11.86
N ASP A 81 3.62 -7.50 -11.07
CA ASP A 81 3.24 -8.83 -11.51
C ASP A 81 1.73 -8.98 -11.36
N LEU A 82 1.01 -8.62 -12.42
CA LEU A 82 -0.45 -8.70 -12.46
C LEU A 82 -0.97 -10.14 -12.33
N GLN A 83 -0.19 -11.15 -12.73
CA GLN A 83 -0.59 -12.55 -12.57
C GLN A 83 -0.55 -12.97 -11.11
N GLN A 84 0.50 -12.58 -10.38
CA GLN A 84 0.55 -12.79 -8.94
C GLN A 84 -0.52 -11.98 -8.22
N PHE A 85 -0.79 -10.74 -8.65
CA PHE A 85 -1.86 -9.92 -8.08
C PHE A 85 -3.25 -10.53 -8.31
N ALA A 86 -3.56 -11.05 -9.50
CA ALA A 86 -4.83 -11.73 -9.80
C ALA A 86 -5.10 -12.94 -8.89
N LYS A 87 -4.06 -13.70 -8.55
CA LYS A 87 -4.18 -14.81 -7.60
C LYS A 87 -4.62 -14.34 -6.21
N LEU A 88 -4.33 -13.10 -5.83
CA LEU A 88 -4.74 -12.52 -4.55
C LEU A 88 -6.20 -12.09 -4.54
N SER A 89 -6.77 -11.67 -5.67
CA SER A 89 -8.20 -11.32 -5.74
C SER A 89 -9.12 -12.53 -5.80
N GLY A 90 -8.57 -13.75 -5.96
CA GLY A 90 -9.35 -14.96 -6.16
C GLY A 90 -10.04 -15.01 -7.53
N GLU A 91 -9.78 -14.03 -8.39
CA GLU A 91 -10.35 -13.94 -9.72
C GLU A 91 -9.38 -14.51 -10.76
N THR A 92 -9.90 -15.32 -11.68
CA THR A 92 -9.14 -15.69 -12.87
C THR A 92 -9.10 -14.49 -13.81
N MET A 93 -8.05 -13.67 -13.70
CA MET A 93 -7.80 -12.67 -14.75
C MET A 93 -7.58 -13.37 -16.09
N PRO A 94 -8.06 -12.78 -17.20
CA PRO A 94 -7.68 -13.24 -18.54
C PRO A 94 -6.16 -13.26 -18.65
N SER A 95 -5.65 -14.20 -19.46
CA SER A 95 -4.22 -14.31 -19.70
C SER A 95 -3.66 -13.01 -20.27
N ALA A 96 -2.36 -12.77 -20.04
CA ALA A 96 -1.68 -11.60 -20.60
C ALA A 96 -1.85 -11.52 -22.13
N ASP A 97 -1.98 -12.64 -22.83
CA ASP A 97 -2.18 -12.67 -24.28
C ASP A 97 -3.60 -12.29 -24.71
N GLU A 98 -4.62 -12.66 -23.92
CA GLU A 98 -6.00 -12.21 -24.13
C GLU A 98 -6.14 -10.70 -23.87
N LEU A 99 -5.51 -10.19 -22.81
CA LEU A 99 -5.51 -8.77 -22.48
C LEU A 99 -4.70 -7.96 -23.50
N LYS A 100 -3.59 -8.48 -24.02
CA LYS A 100 -2.83 -7.86 -25.13
C LYS A 100 -3.69 -7.68 -26.37
N GLY A 101 -4.57 -8.64 -26.68
CA GLY A 101 -5.51 -8.54 -27.80
C GLY A 101 -6.49 -7.37 -27.69
N GLN A 102 -6.73 -6.88 -26.48
CA GLN A 102 -7.60 -5.75 -26.17
C GLN A 102 -6.86 -4.42 -26.06
N LEU A 103 -5.53 -4.44 -25.98
CA LEU A 103 -4.74 -3.23 -25.96
C LEU A 103 -4.79 -2.51 -27.33
N PRO A 104 -4.79 -1.17 -27.32
CA PRO A 104 -4.54 -0.41 -28.54
C PRO A 104 -3.23 -0.87 -29.20
N LYS A 105 -3.25 -1.07 -30.53
CA LYS A 105 -2.05 -1.49 -31.26
C LYS A 105 -0.90 -0.49 -31.04
N GLY A 106 0.28 -1.00 -30.69
CA GLY A 106 1.46 -0.19 -30.42
C GLY A 106 1.56 0.33 -28.99
N PHE A 107 0.70 -0.13 -28.07
CA PHE A 107 0.71 0.27 -26.67
C PHE A 107 1.71 -0.54 -25.83
N GLU A 108 3.01 -0.37 -26.12
CA GLU A 108 4.12 -1.13 -25.52
C GLU A 108 4.17 -1.06 -23.98
N ALA A 109 3.77 0.07 -23.39
CA ALA A 109 3.70 0.27 -21.95
C ALA A 109 2.66 -0.65 -21.28
N GLY A 110 1.50 -0.82 -21.91
CA GLY A 110 0.47 -1.75 -21.44
C GLY A 110 0.93 -3.19 -21.56
N GLU A 111 1.56 -3.56 -22.66
CA GLU A 111 2.15 -4.89 -22.82
C GLU A 111 3.23 -5.17 -21.77
N ALA A 112 4.05 -4.16 -21.45
CA ALA A 112 5.07 -4.26 -20.42
C ALA A 112 4.44 -4.53 -19.04
N LEU A 113 3.41 -3.77 -18.64
CA LEU A 113 2.69 -4.02 -17.39
C LEU A 113 2.03 -5.40 -17.35
N LEU A 114 1.32 -5.80 -18.41
CA LEU A 114 0.64 -7.10 -18.50
C LEU A 114 1.61 -8.28 -18.41
N THR A 115 2.86 -8.08 -18.82
CA THR A 115 3.91 -9.11 -18.80
C THR A 115 4.85 -8.99 -17.61
N GLY A 116 4.57 -8.08 -16.67
CA GLY A 116 5.40 -7.87 -15.48
C GLY A 116 6.79 -7.29 -15.78
N LYS A 117 6.97 -6.66 -16.94
CA LYS A 117 8.20 -5.94 -17.29
C LYS A 117 8.26 -4.60 -16.58
N TRP A 118 9.48 -4.09 -16.47
CA TRP A 118 9.71 -2.75 -15.95
C TRP A 118 9.15 -1.69 -16.88
N ILE A 119 8.48 -0.71 -16.30
CA ILE A 119 8.16 0.54 -16.94
C ILE A 119 8.95 1.67 -16.28
N LYS A 120 9.34 2.67 -17.06
CA LYS A 120 10.00 3.88 -16.56
C LYS A 120 9.18 5.12 -16.90
N VAL A 121 9.11 6.01 -15.92
CA VAL A 121 8.44 7.29 -15.97
C VAL A 121 9.45 8.36 -15.59
N GLU A 122 9.63 9.35 -16.46
CA GLU A 122 10.50 10.48 -16.16
C GLU A 122 9.78 11.47 -15.25
N ALA A 123 10.52 12.10 -14.32
CA ALA A 123 9.93 13.08 -13.40
C ALA A 123 9.19 14.21 -14.13
N ALA A 124 9.66 14.62 -15.31
CA ALA A 124 9.00 15.64 -16.13
C ALA A 124 7.61 15.20 -16.61
N ASP A 125 7.41 13.92 -16.94
CA ASP A 125 6.12 13.39 -17.39
C ASP A 125 5.12 13.32 -16.22
N LEU A 126 5.61 13.00 -15.02
CA LEU A 126 4.83 13.08 -13.78
C LEU A 126 4.41 14.52 -13.44
N GLU A 127 5.32 15.48 -13.57
CA GLU A 127 5.04 16.90 -13.33
C GLU A 127 3.98 17.44 -14.31
N ASN A 128 4.06 17.05 -15.59
CA ASN A 128 3.06 17.42 -16.60
C ASN A 128 1.69 16.82 -16.29
N LEU A 129 1.62 15.53 -15.94
CA LEU A 129 0.36 14.89 -15.54
C LEU A 129 -0.27 15.58 -14.33
N ARG A 130 0.55 16.00 -13.35
CA ARG A 130 0.06 16.72 -12.17
C ARG A 130 -0.53 18.07 -12.53
N ARG A 131 0.12 18.82 -13.42
CA ARG A 131 -0.42 20.09 -13.93
C ARG A 131 -1.75 19.86 -14.62
N ASP A 132 -1.82 18.87 -15.51
CA ASP A 132 -3.06 18.50 -16.21
C ASP A 132 -4.18 18.11 -15.23
N MET A 133 -3.89 17.30 -14.22
CA MET A 133 -4.87 16.90 -13.20
C MET A 133 -5.27 18.07 -12.28
N THR A 134 -4.34 18.96 -11.95
CA THR A 134 -4.61 20.16 -11.14
C THR A 134 -5.52 21.13 -11.89
N ASP A 135 -5.28 21.31 -13.19
CA ASP A 135 -6.08 22.18 -14.04
C ASP A 135 -7.47 21.58 -14.29
N MET A 136 -7.58 20.25 -14.39
CA MET A 136 -8.86 19.54 -14.45
C MET A 136 -9.65 19.65 -13.13
N ALA A 137 -9.00 19.45 -11.97
CA ALA A 137 -9.63 19.58 -10.65
C ALA A 137 -10.14 21.01 -10.38
N LYS A 138 -9.41 22.04 -10.84
CA LYS A 138 -9.84 23.44 -10.78
C LYS A 138 -11.07 23.73 -11.66
N SER A 139 -11.26 22.97 -12.73
CA SER A 139 -12.41 23.14 -13.64
C SER A 139 -13.70 22.46 -13.15
N GLU A 140 -13.60 21.43 -12.29
CA GLU A 140 -14.75 20.67 -11.76
C GLU A 140 -15.07 20.95 -10.28
N GLY A 141 -14.40 21.91 -9.63
CA GLY A 141 -14.70 22.31 -8.24
C GLY A 141 -14.36 21.24 -7.19
N GLY A 142 -13.50 20.28 -7.53
CA GLY A 142 -13.02 19.21 -6.66
C GLY A 142 -11.74 19.57 -5.90
N ALA A 143 -11.56 18.94 -4.73
CA ALA A 143 -10.52 19.20 -3.74
C ALA A 143 -9.09 19.39 -4.29
N ASP A 144 -8.31 20.23 -3.59
CA ASP A 144 -6.91 20.56 -3.89
C ASP A 144 -6.08 19.31 -4.24
N ALA A 145 -5.48 19.31 -5.42
CA ALA A 145 -4.55 18.28 -5.85
C ALA A 145 -3.30 18.27 -4.93
N PRO A 146 -2.70 17.10 -4.65
CA PRO A 146 -1.49 17.00 -3.85
C PRO A 146 -0.36 17.84 -4.50
N THR A 147 0.23 18.75 -3.73
CA THR A 147 1.17 19.76 -4.26
C THR A 147 2.64 19.33 -4.25
N GLU A 148 2.98 18.14 -3.74
CA GLU A 148 4.38 17.68 -3.64
C GLU A 148 4.58 16.29 -4.26
N ASP A 149 5.79 16.03 -4.78
CA ASP A 149 6.22 14.78 -5.41
C ASP A 149 5.84 13.55 -4.58
N PRO A 150 5.45 12.40 -5.17
CA PRO A 150 5.23 11.17 -4.42
C PRO A 150 6.60 10.51 -4.15
N THR A 151 7.58 11.34 -3.87
CA THR A 151 8.88 10.97 -3.36
C THR A 151 8.75 11.08 -1.85
N LEU A 152 8.99 9.98 -1.15
CA LEU A 152 9.21 10.02 0.29
C LEU A 152 10.38 10.98 0.54
N SER A 153 10.09 12.25 0.83
CA SER A 153 11.15 13.20 1.07
C SER A 153 11.98 12.72 2.28
N PRO A 154 13.31 12.84 2.28
CA PRO A 154 14.18 12.56 3.42
C PRO A 154 13.78 13.35 4.66
N GLU A 155 13.19 14.53 4.50
CA GLU A 155 12.55 15.23 5.62
C GLU A 155 11.38 14.44 6.18
N THR A 156 10.53 13.88 5.33
CA THR A 156 9.43 12.99 5.71
C THR A 156 9.93 11.68 6.33
N SER A 157 10.99 11.07 5.78
CA SER A 157 11.66 9.89 6.36
C SER A 157 12.30 10.19 7.73
N LYS A 158 12.92 11.35 7.89
CA LYS A 158 13.51 11.82 9.15
C LYS A 158 12.44 12.18 10.18
N LYS A 159 11.32 12.78 9.77
CA LYS A 159 10.16 13.03 10.64
C LYS A 159 9.57 11.72 11.15
N LEU A 160 9.42 10.71 10.29
CA LEU A 160 9.00 9.37 10.70
C LEU A 160 9.97 8.76 11.73
N LEU A 161 11.27 8.74 11.44
CA LEU A 161 12.29 8.21 12.35
C LEU A 161 12.34 8.97 13.69
N ASN A 162 12.22 10.30 13.68
CA ASN A 162 12.20 11.11 14.90
C ASN A 162 10.91 10.91 15.70
N SER A 163 9.76 10.77 15.05
CA SER A 163 8.50 10.46 15.73
C SER A 163 8.58 9.09 16.42
N ILE A 164 9.16 8.09 15.75
CA ILE A 164 9.45 6.78 16.33
C ILE A 164 10.39 6.94 17.54
N ARG A 165 11.54 7.62 17.39
CA ARG A 165 12.49 7.85 18.50
C ARG A 165 11.85 8.57 19.68
N ASN A 166 11.04 9.60 19.44
CA ASN A 166 10.36 10.35 20.49
C ASN A 166 9.31 9.50 21.22
N ALA A 167 8.65 8.57 20.53
CA ALA A 167 7.75 7.59 21.16
C ALA A 167 8.49 6.66 22.13
N PHE A 168 9.74 6.33 21.82
CA PHE A 168 10.62 5.52 22.68
C PHE A 168 11.39 6.35 23.73
N ALA A 169 11.45 7.68 23.64
CA ALA A 169 12.28 8.48 24.55
C ALA A 169 11.69 8.69 25.95
N GLY A 170 10.39 8.44 26.17
CA GLY A 170 9.70 8.86 27.40
C GLY A 170 9.14 7.77 28.31
N GLN A 171 8.94 6.54 27.83
CA GLN A 171 8.10 5.54 28.53
C GLN A 171 8.53 4.08 28.30
N VAL A 172 9.82 3.83 28.16
CA VAL A 172 10.34 2.49 27.83
C VAL A 172 10.93 1.85 29.06
N THR A 173 10.43 0.67 29.41
CA THR A 173 11.14 -0.23 30.33
C THR A 173 11.95 -1.19 29.50
N THR A 174 13.27 -1.16 29.63
CA THR A 174 14.17 -2.09 28.97
C THR A 174 14.52 -3.26 29.88
N LYS A 175 14.62 -4.45 29.30
CA LYS A 175 15.13 -5.65 29.94
C LYS A 175 16.03 -6.41 28.98
N GLU A 176 17.22 -6.77 29.42
CA GLU A 176 18.09 -7.66 28.66
C GLU A 176 17.50 -9.08 28.63
N ALA A 177 17.35 -9.64 27.43
CA ALA A 177 16.85 -11.00 27.22
C ALA A 177 17.96 -12.01 26.88
N GLY A 178 19.23 -11.57 26.90
CA GLY A 178 20.39 -12.39 26.61
C GLY A 178 20.69 -12.48 25.12
N ARG A 179 21.46 -13.49 24.70
CA ARG A 179 21.95 -13.64 23.33
C ARG A 179 21.18 -14.75 22.61
N LYS A 180 20.70 -14.48 21.39
CA LYS A 180 20.00 -15.42 20.51
C LYS A 180 20.35 -15.11 19.05
N ASP A 181 20.48 -16.13 18.21
CA ASP A 181 20.75 -15.99 16.77
C ASP A 181 21.97 -15.11 16.41
N GLY A 182 22.98 -15.10 17.29
CA GLY A 182 24.20 -14.31 17.13
C GLY A 182 24.06 -12.82 17.47
N ALA A 183 22.90 -12.36 17.91
CA ALA A 183 22.61 -11.00 18.36
C ALA A 183 22.25 -10.97 19.86
N ASP A 184 22.48 -9.83 20.50
CA ASP A 184 22.02 -9.55 21.86
C ASP A 184 20.60 -8.98 21.79
N HIS A 185 19.70 -9.54 22.59
CA HIS A 185 18.28 -9.19 22.59
C HIS A 185 17.93 -8.27 23.75
N VAL A 186 17.26 -7.16 23.43
CA VAL A 186 16.79 -6.17 24.39
C VAL A 186 15.28 -6.03 24.24
N LEU A 187 14.54 -6.39 25.28
CA LEU A 187 13.10 -6.21 25.34
C LEU A 187 12.78 -4.80 25.79
N ALA A 188 12.00 -4.09 24.99
CA ALA A 188 11.50 -2.75 25.30
C ALA A 188 9.99 -2.81 25.44
N THR A 189 9.50 -2.56 26.64
CA THR A 189 8.06 -2.48 26.89
C THR A 189 7.59 -1.04 26.73
N VAL A 190 6.66 -0.80 25.81
CA VAL A 190 6.12 0.52 25.47
C VAL A 190 4.60 0.54 25.49
N PRO A 191 3.97 1.65 25.88
CA PRO A 191 2.51 1.79 25.76
C PRO A 191 2.09 1.87 24.30
N VAL A 192 1.11 1.05 23.91
CA VAL A 192 0.64 0.90 22.52
C VAL A 192 0.14 2.20 21.94
N ARG A 193 -0.75 2.89 22.67
CA ARG A 193 -1.44 4.07 22.15
C ARG A 193 -0.47 5.22 21.80
N PRO A 194 0.49 5.59 22.65
CA PRO A 194 1.56 6.52 22.27
C PRO A 194 2.37 6.07 21.04
N LEU A 195 2.72 4.78 20.95
CA LEU A 195 3.46 4.24 19.81
C LEU A 195 2.67 4.35 18.51
N ALA A 196 1.42 3.87 18.49
CA ALA A 196 0.53 3.94 17.33
C ALA A 196 0.29 5.40 16.90
N THR A 197 0.09 6.29 17.87
CA THR A 197 -0.06 7.73 17.62
C THR A 197 1.17 8.33 16.96
N ALA A 198 2.37 7.99 17.43
CA ALA A 198 3.61 8.49 16.86
C ALA A 198 3.87 7.94 15.44
N ILE A 199 3.55 6.67 15.19
CA ILE A 199 3.65 6.05 13.86
C ILE A 199 2.69 6.74 12.89
N VAL A 200 1.40 6.83 13.22
CA VAL A 200 0.40 7.49 12.37
C VAL A 200 0.77 8.96 12.11
N ASN A 201 1.20 9.69 13.13
CA ASN A 201 1.64 11.08 12.96
C ASN A 201 2.91 11.19 12.10
N GLY A 202 3.80 10.20 12.14
CA GLY A 202 4.97 10.12 11.27
C GLY A 202 4.62 9.77 9.82
N LEU A 203 3.56 8.99 9.59
CA LEU A 203 3.09 8.57 8.27
C LEU A 203 2.15 9.58 7.60
N ARG A 204 1.45 10.43 8.35
CA ARG A 204 0.53 11.44 7.81
C ARG A 204 1.15 12.34 6.72
N PRO A 205 2.38 12.86 6.86
CA PRO A 205 3.01 13.65 5.80
C PRO A 205 3.17 12.87 4.49
N ILE A 206 3.49 11.57 4.57
CA ILE A 206 3.60 10.67 3.41
C ILE A 206 2.24 10.48 2.74
N ALA A 207 1.23 10.18 3.55
CA ALA A 207 -0.12 9.91 3.05
C ALA A 207 -0.76 11.13 2.38
N LYS A 208 -0.33 12.35 2.73
CA LYS A 208 -0.75 13.61 2.09
C LYS A 208 -0.21 13.78 0.67
N GLU A 209 0.94 13.19 0.39
CA GLU A 209 1.59 13.25 -0.92
C GLU A 209 0.98 12.22 -1.90
N LEU A 210 0.19 11.27 -1.39
CA LEU A 210 -0.44 10.20 -2.16
C LEU A 210 -1.93 10.51 -2.43
N PRO A 211 -2.42 10.36 -3.68
CA PRO A 211 -3.85 10.48 -3.98
C PRO A 211 -4.66 9.49 -3.14
N GLY A 212 -5.54 9.99 -2.27
CA GLY A 212 -6.38 9.17 -1.39
C GLY A 212 -5.74 8.70 -0.08
N GLY A 213 -4.44 8.92 0.14
CA GLY A 213 -3.71 8.38 1.29
C GLY A 213 -4.20 8.89 2.65
N GLU A 214 -4.69 10.13 2.74
CA GLU A 214 -5.23 10.68 3.99
C GLU A 214 -6.48 9.94 4.49
N LYS A 215 -7.28 9.36 3.59
CA LYS A 215 -8.53 8.69 3.94
C LYS A 215 -8.31 7.28 4.49
N GLU A 216 -7.14 6.69 4.22
CA GLU A 216 -6.81 5.32 4.63
C GLU A 216 -6.03 5.25 5.95
N LEU A 217 -5.42 6.36 6.40
CA LEU A 217 -4.76 6.38 7.70
C LEU A 217 -5.76 6.53 8.85
N PRO A 218 -5.55 5.81 9.97
CA PRO A 218 -6.35 5.99 11.18
C PRO A 218 -6.34 7.45 11.67
N THR A 219 -7.51 7.96 12.03
CA THR A 219 -7.64 9.29 12.62
C THR A 219 -7.22 9.27 14.09
N GLU A 220 -7.01 10.46 14.67
CA GLU A 220 -6.83 10.60 16.12
C GLU A 220 -8.02 10.07 16.93
N LYS A 221 -9.21 10.00 16.31
CA LYS A 221 -10.38 9.40 16.94
C LYS A 221 -10.25 7.89 17.00
N ASP A 222 -9.85 7.26 15.89
CA ASP A 222 -9.66 5.80 15.81
C ASP A 222 -8.54 5.33 16.75
N LEU A 223 -7.50 6.16 16.91
CA LEU A 223 -6.39 5.90 17.84
C LEU A 223 -6.79 5.95 19.33
N LYS A 224 -7.93 6.57 19.69
CA LYS A 224 -8.43 6.55 21.08
C LYS A 224 -9.00 5.18 21.46
N ASP A 225 -9.52 4.46 20.47
CA ASP A 225 -10.08 3.12 20.65
C ASP A 225 -8.99 2.06 20.73
N VAL A 226 -7.75 2.40 20.36
CA VAL A 226 -6.58 1.55 20.57
C VAL A 226 -6.37 1.34 22.08
N PRO A 227 -6.31 0.07 22.55
CA PRO A 227 -6.07 -0.24 23.95
C PRO A 227 -4.77 0.41 24.46
N ASN A 228 -4.82 0.97 25.68
CA ASN A 228 -3.62 1.53 26.32
C ASN A 228 -2.89 0.46 27.13
N ASN A 229 -2.73 -0.72 26.55
CA ASN A 229 -1.90 -1.77 27.10
C ASN A 229 -0.43 -1.55 26.73
N LYS A 230 0.44 -2.28 27.41
CA LYS A 230 1.86 -2.28 27.11
C LYS A 230 2.16 -3.41 26.13
N VAL A 231 2.94 -3.10 25.10
CA VAL A 231 3.50 -4.08 24.17
C VAL A 231 4.99 -4.20 24.39
N THR A 232 5.52 -5.39 24.19
CA THR A 232 6.95 -5.67 24.23
C THR A 232 7.48 -5.77 22.81
N VAL A 233 8.47 -4.94 22.51
CA VAL A 233 9.26 -5.01 21.28
C VAL A 233 10.58 -5.67 21.63
N ASP A 234 10.94 -6.73 20.91
CA ASP A 234 12.23 -7.42 21.03
C ASP A 234 13.21 -6.86 20.00
N PHE A 235 14.24 -6.15 20.44
CA PHE A 235 15.28 -5.59 19.59
C PHE A 235 16.49 -6.52 19.54
N ALA A 236 16.87 -6.94 18.33
CA ALA A 236 18.08 -7.71 18.08
C ALA A 236 19.24 -6.76 17.74
N VAL A 237 20.28 -6.73 18.56
CA VAL A 237 21.46 -5.88 18.43
C VAL A 237 22.69 -6.75 18.15
N LYS A 238 23.35 -6.53 17.02
CA LYS A 238 24.57 -7.26 16.65
C LYS A 238 25.76 -6.32 16.81
N GLY A 239 26.54 -6.50 17.87
CA GLY A 239 27.62 -5.58 18.22
C GLY A 239 27.06 -4.26 18.75
N SER A 240 27.22 -3.17 18.00
CA SER A 240 26.66 -1.85 18.34
C SER A 240 25.58 -1.38 17.37
N GLU A 241 25.11 -2.27 16.49
CA GLU A 241 24.14 -1.96 15.45
C GLU A 241 22.82 -2.71 15.66
N LEU A 242 21.71 -2.02 15.39
CA LEU A 242 20.39 -2.61 15.40
C LEU A 242 20.24 -3.50 14.15
N SER A 243 20.07 -4.80 14.35
CA SER A 243 19.91 -5.78 13.27
C SER A 243 18.44 -6.15 13.01
N GLY A 244 17.57 -5.95 14.00
CA GLY A 244 16.14 -6.18 13.82
C GLY A 244 15.30 -5.77 15.02
N ALA A 245 13.99 -5.79 14.82
CA ALA A 245 12.97 -5.60 15.84
C ALA A 245 11.81 -6.56 15.59
N THR A 246 11.30 -7.19 16.62
CA THR A 246 10.14 -8.09 16.55
C THR A 246 9.06 -7.58 17.49
N VAL A 247 7.81 -7.56 17.05
CA VAL A 247 6.66 -7.23 17.88
C VAL A 247 5.57 -8.28 17.72
N ASP A 248 4.97 -8.71 18.83
CA ASP A 248 3.84 -9.64 18.81
C ASP A 248 2.53 -8.87 18.69
N LEU A 249 1.84 -9.02 17.56
CA LEU A 249 0.60 -8.29 17.29
C LEU A 249 -0.56 -8.75 18.18
N THR A 250 -0.48 -9.93 18.80
CA THR A 250 -1.50 -10.38 19.76
C THR A 250 -1.51 -9.53 21.03
N GLU A 251 -0.42 -8.85 21.33
CA GLU A 251 -0.36 -7.95 22.47
C GLU A 251 -1.16 -6.66 22.25
N PHE A 252 -1.63 -6.37 21.02
CA PHE A 252 -2.47 -5.20 20.74
C PHE A 252 -3.98 -5.48 20.92
N ASP A 253 -4.39 -6.75 20.88
CA ASP A 253 -5.80 -7.14 21.02
C ASP A 253 -5.97 -8.44 21.84
N ASN A 254 -6.66 -8.31 22.98
CA ASN A 254 -6.97 -9.44 23.85
C ASN A 254 -7.90 -10.48 23.19
N LYS A 255 -8.75 -10.08 22.24
CA LYS A 255 -9.59 -11.02 21.48
C LYS A 255 -8.70 -11.86 20.57
N LEU A 256 -7.87 -11.22 19.75
CA LEU A 256 -6.86 -11.89 18.92
C LEU A 256 -5.98 -12.83 19.74
N LYS A 257 -5.48 -12.39 20.90
CA LYS A 257 -4.69 -13.22 21.81
C LYS A 257 -5.43 -14.48 22.28
N LYS A 258 -6.71 -14.36 22.61
CA LYS A 258 -7.54 -15.52 22.99
C LYS A 258 -7.79 -16.46 21.81
N LYS A 259 -8.06 -15.92 20.63
CA LYS A 259 -8.26 -16.71 19.39
C LYS A 259 -7.01 -17.53 19.06
N LEU A 260 -5.84 -16.90 19.17
CA LEU A 260 -4.57 -17.54 18.85
C LEU A 260 -4.01 -18.41 19.98
N ALA A 261 -4.51 -18.32 21.22
CA ALA A 261 -4.00 -19.12 22.35
C ALA A 261 -4.00 -20.65 22.13
N GLY A 262 -4.85 -21.16 21.23
CA GLY A 262 -4.89 -22.58 20.82
C GLY A 262 -4.04 -22.92 19.59
N GLN A 263 -3.33 -21.96 19.01
CA GLN A 263 -2.64 -22.07 17.72
C GLN A 263 -1.12 -21.95 17.87
N GLY A 264 -0.43 -23.09 17.91
CA GLY A 264 1.04 -23.14 18.01
C GLY A 264 1.55 -22.46 19.29
N ASP A 265 2.41 -21.44 19.14
CA ASP A 265 2.93 -20.63 20.25
C ASP A 265 2.00 -19.51 20.71
N GLY A 266 0.84 -19.36 20.06
CA GLY A 266 -0.19 -18.37 20.36
C GLY A 266 0.18 -16.92 20.07
N LYS A 267 1.23 -16.70 19.26
CA LYS A 267 1.74 -15.38 18.90
C LYS A 267 1.51 -15.06 17.43
N LEU A 268 1.53 -13.76 17.11
CA LEU A 268 1.50 -13.23 15.76
C LEU A 268 2.65 -12.22 15.58
N PRO A 269 3.90 -12.71 15.46
CA PRO A 269 5.06 -11.85 15.36
C PRO A 269 5.14 -11.14 14.00
N MET A 270 5.43 -9.85 14.05
CA MET A 270 5.85 -9.03 12.92
C MET A 270 7.33 -8.68 13.10
N ASN A 271 8.12 -9.01 12.08
CA ASN A 271 9.56 -8.86 12.07
C ASN A 271 9.98 -7.68 11.20
N LEU A 272 10.86 -6.85 11.74
CA LEU A 272 11.63 -5.83 11.03
C LEU A 272 13.10 -6.24 11.08
N SER A 273 13.76 -6.27 9.93
CA SER A 273 15.18 -6.61 9.82
C SER A 273 15.89 -5.45 9.13
N PHE A 274 17.11 -5.17 9.57
CA PHE A 274 18.00 -4.20 8.97
C PHE A 274 19.16 -4.96 8.33
N ASP A 275 19.15 -4.99 7.00
CA ASP A 275 20.14 -5.70 6.19
C ASP A 275 21.22 -4.71 5.69
N GLU A 276 22.28 -5.26 5.08
CA GLU A 276 23.33 -4.45 4.47
C GLU A 276 22.80 -3.54 3.36
N PRO A 277 23.45 -2.39 3.11
CA PRO A 277 23.09 -1.50 2.02
C PRO A 277 23.11 -2.23 0.68
N VAL A 278 22.02 -2.14 -0.08
CA VAL A 278 21.92 -2.67 -1.44
C VAL A 278 21.99 -1.51 -2.43
N ASP A 279 22.83 -1.62 -3.45
CA ASP A 279 22.86 -0.66 -4.55
C ASP A 279 21.59 -0.81 -5.41
N VAL A 280 20.76 0.22 -5.37
CA VAL A 280 19.56 0.31 -6.22
C VAL A 280 19.98 0.87 -7.58
N SER A 281 19.81 0.07 -8.63
CA SER A 281 20.17 0.44 -10.01
C SER A 281 18.96 0.44 -10.93
N ALA A 282 19.07 1.23 -12.01
CA ALA A 282 18.05 1.31 -13.03
C ALA A 282 17.91 -0.05 -13.75
N PRO A 283 16.69 -0.60 -13.87
CA PRO A 283 16.45 -1.80 -14.67
C PRO A 283 16.73 -1.52 -16.16
N SER A 284 17.54 -2.38 -16.78
CA SER A 284 17.99 -2.24 -18.16
C SER A 284 16.89 -2.50 -19.21
N ASP A 285 15.85 -3.22 -18.83
CA ASP A 285 14.73 -3.65 -19.68
C ASP A 285 13.49 -2.75 -19.54
N ALA A 286 13.63 -1.58 -18.91
CA ALA A 286 12.51 -0.69 -18.66
C ALA A 286 12.00 0.01 -19.92
N VAL A 287 10.71 -0.19 -20.20
CA VAL A 287 9.99 0.45 -21.30
C VAL A 287 9.58 1.87 -20.91
N LYS A 288 9.89 2.86 -21.75
CA LYS A 288 9.46 4.25 -21.50
C LYS A 288 7.96 4.35 -21.66
N VAL A 289 7.29 5.03 -20.73
CA VAL A 289 5.84 5.16 -20.74
C VAL A 289 5.42 6.60 -20.89
N ASP A 290 4.48 6.84 -21.80
CA ASP A 290 3.62 8.02 -21.77
C ASP A 290 2.49 7.76 -20.77
N VAL A 291 2.55 8.42 -19.62
CA VAL A 291 1.63 8.19 -18.50
C VAL A 291 0.18 8.51 -18.89
N LYS A 292 -0.05 9.47 -19.80
CA LYS A 292 -1.38 9.83 -20.27
C LYS A 292 -1.96 8.72 -21.13
N GLN A 293 -1.16 8.18 -22.06
CA GLN A 293 -1.58 7.02 -22.84
C GLN A 293 -1.81 5.79 -21.96
N LEU A 294 -1.01 5.60 -20.90
CA LEU A 294 -1.21 4.53 -19.93
C LEU A 294 -2.51 4.63 -19.17
N MET A 295 -2.84 5.80 -18.65
CA MET A 295 -4.11 6.05 -17.97
C MET A 295 -5.30 5.82 -18.91
N MET A 296 -5.24 6.34 -20.14
CA MET A 296 -6.30 6.16 -21.13
C MET A 296 -6.46 4.69 -21.54
N GLY A 297 -5.35 3.99 -21.78
CA GLY A 297 -5.32 2.57 -22.14
C GLY A 297 -5.87 1.68 -21.03
N LEU A 298 -5.37 1.82 -19.80
CA LEU A 298 -5.87 1.07 -18.64
C LEU A 298 -7.34 1.41 -18.34
N GLY A 299 -7.70 2.69 -18.38
CA GLY A 299 -9.08 3.14 -18.22
C GLY A 299 -10.03 2.44 -19.19
N SER A 300 -9.64 2.33 -20.48
CA SER A 300 -10.42 1.62 -21.48
C SER A 300 -10.56 0.11 -21.23
N LEU A 301 -9.55 -0.54 -20.64
CA LEU A 301 -9.64 -1.96 -20.24
C LEU A 301 -10.61 -2.17 -19.05
N PHE A 302 -10.54 -1.29 -18.05
CA PHE A 302 -11.40 -1.41 -16.85
C PHE A 302 -12.83 -0.93 -17.08
N THR A 303 -13.05 0.03 -17.99
CA THR A 303 -14.39 0.52 -18.36
C THR A 303 -15.01 -0.27 -19.51
N GLY A 304 -14.20 -0.92 -20.36
CA GLY A 304 -14.68 -1.75 -21.46
C GLY A 304 -15.24 -3.11 -21.05
N GLY A 305 -15.08 -3.51 -19.78
CA GLY A 305 -15.61 -4.77 -19.22
C GLY A 305 -16.98 -4.68 -18.56
N LEU A 306 -17.54 -3.48 -18.37
CA LEU A 306 -18.86 -3.26 -17.78
C LEU A 306 -19.72 -2.40 -18.71
N GLY A 307 -20.45 -3.04 -19.63
CA GLY A 307 -21.56 -2.36 -20.33
C GLY A 307 -21.65 -2.55 -21.84
N GLN A 308 -21.34 -3.72 -22.37
CA GLN A 308 -21.79 -4.07 -23.72
C GLN A 308 -22.37 -5.49 -23.77
N ASP A 309 -23.35 -5.74 -22.92
CA ASP A 309 -24.34 -6.80 -23.07
C ASP A 309 -25.65 -6.29 -22.47
N ASP A 310 -26.39 -5.50 -23.26
CA ASP A 310 -27.86 -5.34 -23.22
C ASP A 310 -28.27 -4.21 -24.18
N ALA A 311 -28.01 -4.42 -25.46
CA ALA A 311 -28.60 -3.63 -26.54
C ALA A 311 -29.09 -4.56 -27.65
N ALA A 312 -29.96 -5.51 -27.29
CA ALA A 312 -30.78 -6.23 -28.26
C ALA A 312 -31.99 -6.91 -27.58
N GLY A 313 -33.15 -6.26 -27.61
CA GLY A 313 -34.44 -6.95 -27.56
C GLY A 313 -35.46 -6.43 -26.55
N ALA A 314 -36.18 -5.36 -26.92
CA ALA A 314 -37.59 -5.19 -26.54
C ALA A 314 -38.20 -4.06 -27.39
N THR A 315 -38.70 -4.43 -28.58
CA THR A 315 -39.84 -3.73 -29.15
C THR A 315 -41.05 -4.11 -28.31
N ASP A 316 -41.57 -3.20 -27.50
CA ASP A 316 -43.00 -3.10 -27.23
C ASP A 316 -43.28 -1.77 -26.52
N ASP A 317 -44.04 -0.95 -27.23
CA ASP A 317 -44.51 0.37 -26.88
C ASP A 317 -45.82 0.21 -26.08
N PRO A 318 -45.86 0.39 -24.73
CA PRO A 318 -47.07 0.16 -23.96
C PRO A 318 -47.94 1.42 -23.81
N PHE A 319 -47.62 2.53 -24.48
CA PHE A 319 -48.36 3.79 -24.31
C PHE A 319 -48.80 4.41 -25.64
N GLY A 320 -49.38 3.58 -26.50
CA GLY A 320 -50.39 4.01 -27.46
C GLY A 320 -51.79 3.84 -26.87
N GLY A 321 -52.33 4.89 -26.26
CA GLY A 321 -53.71 4.95 -25.77
C GLY A 321 -54.32 6.31 -26.05
N ASP A 322 -55.25 6.34 -26.99
CA ASP A 322 -56.13 7.44 -27.32
C ASP A 322 -57.13 7.72 -26.18
N GLY A 323 -57.50 8.98 -26.00
CA GLY A 323 -58.43 9.36 -24.94
C GLY A 323 -58.67 10.86 -24.88
N SER A 324 -59.48 11.34 -25.81
CA SER A 324 -60.03 12.69 -25.86
C SER A 324 -61.07 12.95 -24.76
N LEU A 325 -61.25 14.24 -24.38
CA LEU A 325 -62.43 14.86 -23.72
C LEU A 325 -62.58 14.57 -22.21
N ASP A 326 -63.03 15.44 -21.30
CA ASP A 326 -63.44 16.84 -21.25
C ASP A 326 -63.67 17.19 -19.75
N GLU A 327 -63.66 18.49 -19.44
CA GLU A 327 -64.29 19.20 -18.30
C GLU A 327 -64.62 18.47 -16.96
N SER A 328 -64.08 18.98 -15.84
CA SER A 328 -64.87 19.79 -14.88
C SER A 328 -64.13 20.14 -13.58
N PHE A 329 -64.14 21.43 -13.31
CA PHE A 329 -64.17 22.18 -12.06
C PHE A 329 -64.10 21.49 -10.66
N ALA A 330 -63.20 22.05 -9.85
CA ALA A 330 -63.38 22.54 -8.46
C ALA A 330 -63.43 21.57 -7.26
N GLY A 331 -62.67 21.96 -6.23
CA GLY A 331 -63.04 21.70 -4.83
C GLY A 331 -61.86 21.47 -3.88
N LEU A 332 -61.52 22.50 -3.10
CA LEU A 332 -60.74 22.41 -1.86
C LEU A 332 -61.49 21.56 -0.82
N GLY A 333 -60.76 20.80 0.01
CA GLY A 333 -61.27 20.20 1.25
C GLY A 333 -60.94 18.73 1.40
#